data_AF-A0A1F7QFF7-F1
#
_entry.id   AF-A0A1F7QFF7-F1
#
_cell.length_a   1.000
_cell.length_b   1.000
_cell.length_c   1.000
_cell.angle_alpha   90.00
_cell.angle_beta   90.00
_cell.angle_gamma   90.00
#
_symmetry.space_group_name_H-M   'P 1'
#
loop_
_entity.id
_entity.type
_entity.pdbx_description
1 polymer ?
#
loop_
_entity_poly.entity_id
_entity_poly.type
_entity_poly.pdbx_seq_one_letter_code
_entity_poly.pdbx_strand_id
1 'polypeptide(L)'
;MNRGLEGLACDVFNQLVHIARRMGDPILERAVEFVLADEITHVRMGSKWLTRLTEGDPERRRRAIEFQETIDERFNLGGMRREGEHEAVPVSIATDVRRLAGFSEEEIERLIRTTQRSQVY
;
A
#
# COMPACT_ATOMS: atom_id res chain seq x y z
N MET A 1 -2.20 5.52 -10.11
CA MET A 1 -1.70 6.32 -8.98
C MET A 1 -2.21 5.76 -7.67
N ASN A 2 -3.52 5.67 -7.49
CA ASN A 2 -4.16 5.32 -6.22
C ASN A 2 -3.69 4.00 -5.58
N ARG A 3 -3.85 2.84 -6.23
CA ARG A 3 -3.46 1.57 -5.58
C ARG A 3 -1.95 1.43 -5.29
N GLY A 4 -1.08 1.96 -6.16
CA GLY A 4 0.36 1.84 -5.98
C GLY A 4 0.90 2.82 -4.93
N LEU A 5 0.74 4.12 -5.18
CA LEU A 5 1.28 5.16 -4.32
C LEU A 5 0.53 5.27 -2.97
N GLU A 6 -0.80 5.21 -2.97
CA GLU A 6 -1.56 5.30 -1.71
C GLU A 6 -1.55 3.96 -0.96
N GLY A 7 -1.44 2.83 -1.69
CA GLY A 7 -1.16 1.54 -1.07
C GLY A 7 0.18 1.54 -0.31
N LEU A 8 1.21 2.17 -0.86
CA LEU A 8 2.46 2.46 -0.13
C LEU A 8 2.22 3.37 1.08
N ALA A 9 1.45 4.44 0.92
CA ALA A 9 1.15 5.37 2.00
C ALA A 9 0.48 4.66 3.18
N CYS A 10 -0.40 3.69 2.92
CA CYS A 10 -0.97 2.82 3.94
C CYS A 10 0.09 2.10 4.78
N ASP A 11 1.16 1.56 4.18
CA ASP A 11 2.23 0.88 4.92
C ASP A 11 2.96 1.85 5.86
N VAL A 12 3.27 3.06 5.35
CA VAL A 12 3.97 4.11 6.12
C VAL A 12 3.11 4.65 7.25
N PHE A 13 1.85 4.98 7.00
CA PHE A 13 0.94 5.48 8.03
C PHE A 13 0.62 4.42 9.08
N ASN A 14 0.50 3.15 8.69
CA ASN A 14 0.37 2.05 9.65
C ASN A 14 1.59 1.97 10.59
N GLN A 15 2.81 2.10 10.05
CA GLN A 15 4.03 2.19 10.85
C GLN A 15 4.04 3.42 11.79
N LEU A 16 3.56 4.57 11.32
CA LEU A 16 3.49 5.79 12.12
C LEU A 16 2.46 5.70 13.26
N VAL A 17 1.32 5.04 13.03
CA VAL A 17 0.34 4.72 14.11
C VAL A 17 1.01 3.86 15.18
N HIS A 18 1.77 2.83 14.78
CA HIS A 18 2.52 1.99 15.72
C HIS A 18 3.54 2.80 16.54
N ILE A 19 4.30 3.68 15.89
CA ILE A 19 5.28 4.55 16.56
C ILE A 19 4.59 5.48 17.57
N ALA A 20 3.48 6.11 17.19
CA ALA A 20 2.73 7.00 18.07
C ALA A 20 2.21 6.28 19.33
N ARG A 21 1.69 5.06 19.17
CA ARG A 21 1.28 4.19 20.30
C ARG A 21 2.44 3.89 21.24
N ARG A 22 3.62 3.54 20.69
CA ARG A 22 4.82 3.26 21.50
C ARG A 22 5.33 4.48 22.26
N MET A 23 5.17 5.67 21.68
CA MET A 23 5.51 6.93 22.34
C MET A 23 4.49 7.35 23.40
N GLY A 24 3.30 6.73 23.42
CA GLY A 24 2.19 7.16 24.25
C GLY A 24 1.64 8.53 23.83
N ASP A 25 1.70 8.86 22.53
CA ASP A 25 1.17 10.11 21.97
C ASP A 25 -0.21 9.88 21.33
N PRO A 26 -1.31 10.13 22.08
CA PRO A 26 -2.66 9.86 21.58
C PRO A 26 -3.10 10.85 20.50
N ILE A 27 -2.49 12.05 20.42
CA ILE A 27 -2.85 13.05 19.42
C ILE A 27 -2.29 12.61 18.07
N LEU A 28 -1.00 12.24 18.05
CA LEU A 28 -0.36 11.77 16.84
C LEU A 28 -0.99 10.46 16.34
N GLU A 29 -1.25 9.51 17.25
CA GLU A 29 -1.93 8.25 16.92
C GLU A 29 -3.24 8.55 16.19
N ARG A 30 -4.10 9.38 16.80
CA ARG A 30 -5.42 9.65 16.25
C ARG A 30 -5.37 10.43 14.94
N ALA A 31 -4.46 11.40 14.83
CA ALA A 31 -4.29 12.17 13.61
C ALA A 31 -3.87 11.26 12.43
N VAL A 32 -2.90 10.36 12.66
CA VAL A 32 -2.42 9.46 11.60
C VAL A 32 -3.46 8.37 11.28
N GLU A 33 -4.23 7.89 12.27
CA GLU A 33 -5.36 6.98 12.00
C GLU A 33 -6.38 7.58 11.02
N PHE A 34 -6.69 8.87 11.14
CA PHE A 34 -7.60 9.54 10.21
C PHE A 34 -7.01 9.65 8.80
N VAL A 35 -5.72 9.95 8.69
CA VAL A 35 -5.02 9.96 7.40
C VAL A 35 -5.02 8.57 6.76
N LEU A 36 -4.73 7.53 7.55
CA LEU A 36 -4.78 6.14 7.09
C LEU A 36 -6.18 5.74 6.58
N ALA A 37 -7.24 6.18 7.26
CA ALA A 37 -8.62 5.95 6.81
C ALA A 37 -8.94 6.62 5.47
N ASP A 38 -8.36 7.79 5.22
CA ASP A 38 -8.51 8.49 3.93
C ASP A 38 -7.78 7.73 2.81
N GLU A 39 -6.56 7.24 3.06
CA GLU A 39 -5.82 6.44 2.07
C GLU A 39 -6.52 5.13 1.69
N ILE A 40 -7.13 4.43 2.66
CA ILE A 40 -7.99 3.27 2.38
C ILE A 40 -9.11 3.66 1.41
N THR A 41 -9.69 4.84 1.58
CA THR A 41 -10.77 5.35 0.72
C THR A 41 -10.25 5.71 -0.67
N HIS A 42 -9.09 6.37 -0.76
CA HIS A 42 -8.47 6.72 -2.03
C HIS A 42 -8.13 5.47 -2.86
N VAL A 43 -7.58 4.42 -2.24
CA VAL A 43 -7.30 3.14 -2.90
C VAL A 43 -8.59 2.51 -3.43
N ARG A 44 -9.64 2.42 -2.60
CA ARG A 44 -10.94 1.85 -3.00
C ARG A 44 -11.56 2.62 -4.16
N MET A 45 -11.50 3.95 -4.10
CA MET A 45 -12.00 4.84 -5.15
C MET A 45 -11.25 4.62 -6.46
N GLY A 46 -9.92 4.60 -6.41
CA GLY A 46 -9.07 4.36 -7.57
C GLY A 46 -9.34 3.01 -8.22
N SER A 47 -9.58 1.99 -7.41
CA SER A 47 -9.91 0.63 -7.88
C SER A 47 -11.23 0.60 -8.63
N LYS A 48 -12.27 1.19 -8.04
CA LYS A 48 -13.60 1.30 -8.65
C LYS A 48 -13.54 2.02 -9.99
N TRP A 49 -12.83 3.14 -10.07
CA TRP A 49 -12.74 3.92 -11.30
C TRP A 49 -11.83 3.29 -12.35
N LEU A 50 -10.74 2.62 -11.95
CA LEU A 50 -9.94 1.83 -12.89
C LEU A 50 -10.81 0.79 -13.59
N THR A 51 -11.61 0.02 -12.84
CA THR A 51 -12.52 -0.96 -13.43
C THR A 51 -13.53 -0.31 -14.38
N ARG A 52 -14.21 0.76 -13.94
CA ARG A 52 -15.23 1.43 -14.75
C ARG A 52 -14.68 2.11 -16.01
N LEU A 53 -13.52 2.76 -15.92
CA LEU A 53 -12.92 3.48 -17.05
C LEU A 53 -12.29 2.56 -18.10
N THR A 54 -12.14 1.28 -17.78
CA THR A 54 -11.56 0.26 -18.66
C THR A 54 -12.57 -0.82 -19.05
N GLU A 55 -13.83 -0.63 -18.71
CA GLU A 55 -14.92 -1.54 -19.05
C GLU A 55 -15.05 -1.68 -20.57
N GLY A 56 -15.06 -2.92 -21.08
CA GLY A 56 -15.07 -3.22 -22.51
C GLY A 56 -13.73 -3.05 -23.23
N ASP A 57 -12.66 -2.60 -22.54
CA ASP A 57 -11.32 -2.41 -23.12
C ASP A 57 -10.24 -3.12 -22.28
N PRO A 58 -10.02 -4.42 -22.52
CA PRO A 58 -9.06 -5.22 -21.74
C PRO A 58 -7.61 -4.75 -21.93
N GLU A 59 -7.28 -4.19 -23.10
CA GLU A 59 -5.94 -3.66 -23.38
C GLU A 59 -5.66 -2.40 -22.58
N ARG A 60 -6.63 -1.49 -22.45
CA ARG A 60 -6.51 -0.32 -21.58
C ARG A 60 -6.42 -0.72 -20.11
N ARG A 61 -7.18 -1.73 -19.69
CA ARG A 61 -7.07 -2.29 -18.33
C ARG A 61 -5.67 -2.82 -18.07
N ARG A 62 -5.11 -3.61 -19.00
CA ARG A 62 -3.75 -4.15 -18.87
C ARG A 62 -2.72 -3.03 -18.72
N ARG A 63 -2.72 -2.04 -19.61
CA ARG A 63 -1.79 -0.89 -19.54
C ARG A 63 -1.90 -0.11 -18.23
N ALA A 64 -3.12 0.04 -17.70
CA ALA A 64 -3.33 0.76 -16.45
C ALA A 64 -2.82 -0.01 -15.22
N ILE A 65 -2.94 -1.35 -15.23
CA ILE A 65 -2.36 -2.23 -14.20
C ILE A 65 -0.83 -2.23 -14.31
N GLU A 66 -0.27 -2.43 -15.51
CA GLU A 66 1.18 -2.36 -15.76
C GLU A 66 1.75 -1.03 -15.24
N PHE A 67 1.08 0.09 -15.50
CA PHE A 67 1.49 1.38 -14.96
C PHE A 67 1.48 1.43 -13.42
N GLN A 68 0.47 0.83 -12.76
CA GLN A 68 0.46 0.74 -11.30
C GLN A 68 1.66 -0.04 -10.77
N GLU A 69 1.99 -1.17 -11.40
CA GLU A 69 3.16 -2.00 -11.03
C GLU A 69 4.46 -1.21 -11.15
N THR A 70 4.63 -0.39 -12.21
CA THR A 70 5.84 0.46 -12.34
C THR A 70 5.97 1.50 -11.22
N ILE A 71 4.84 1.98 -10.67
CA ILE A 71 4.84 2.92 -9.55
C ILE A 71 5.24 2.18 -8.28
N ASP A 72 4.68 0.99 -8.03
CA ASP A 72 5.04 0.18 -6.86
C ASP A 72 6.54 -0.15 -6.82
N GLU A 73 7.13 -0.51 -7.96
CA GLU A 73 8.57 -0.77 -8.06
C GLU A 73 9.41 0.49 -7.77
N ARG A 74 9.05 1.64 -8.37
CA ARG A 74 9.79 2.90 -8.18
C ARG A 74 9.75 3.41 -6.76
N PHE A 75 8.64 3.20 -6.06
CA PHE A 75 8.45 3.68 -4.70
C PHE A 75 8.60 2.58 -3.64
N ASN A 76 9.30 1.48 -3.95
CA ASN A 76 9.59 0.42 -3.00
C ASN A 76 10.63 0.81 -1.91
N LEU A 77 10.98 2.10 -1.79
CA LEU A 77 11.92 2.65 -0.82
C LEU A 77 13.24 1.86 -0.74
N GLY A 78 13.75 1.36 -1.87
CA GLY A 78 14.98 0.55 -1.91
C GLY A 78 14.88 -0.79 -1.14
N GLY A 79 13.68 -1.37 -1.01
CA GLY A 79 13.47 -2.64 -0.29
C GLY A 79 13.34 -2.50 1.24
N MET A 80 13.08 -1.27 1.72
CA MET A 80 12.84 -0.98 3.14
C MET A 80 11.47 -1.46 3.63
N ARG A 81 10.50 -1.60 2.72
CA ARG A 81 9.21 -2.23 3.03
C ARG A 81 9.38 -3.73 3.03
N ARG A 82 8.88 -4.42 4.05
CA ARG A 82 8.96 -5.88 4.14
C ARG A 82 7.75 -6.43 4.85
N GLU A 83 7.44 -7.68 4.58
CA GLU A 83 6.56 -8.46 5.43
C GLU A 83 7.24 -8.71 6.78
N GLY A 84 6.50 -8.54 7.87
CA GLY A 84 6.99 -8.74 9.23
C GLY A 84 6.37 -7.77 10.22
N GLU A 85 6.55 -8.03 11.51
CA GLU A 85 6.09 -7.15 12.59
C GLU A 85 6.77 -5.78 12.53
N HIS A 86 6.09 -4.74 13.01
CA HIS A 86 6.54 -3.34 12.97
C HIS A 86 7.93 -3.10 13.58
N GLU A 87 8.34 -3.93 14.53
CA GLU A 87 9.62 -3.88 15.23
C GLU A 87 10.72 -4.70 14.54
N ALA A 88 10.35 -5.63 13.65
CA ALA A 88 11.26 -6.54 12.97
C ALA A 88 11.75 -6.01 11.63
N VAL A 89 11.03 -5.04 11.03
CA VAL A 89 11.33 -4.52 9.69
C VAL A 89 11.25 -2.99 9.67
N PRO A 90 11.93 -2.30 8.72
CA PRO A 90 11.92 -0.84 8.69
C PRO A 90 10.54 -0.23 8.44
N VAL A 91 9.78 -0.82 7.50
CA VAL A 91 8.37 -0.49 7.25
C VAL A 91 7.64 -1.80 7.01
N SER A 92 6.68 -2.12 7.89
CA SER A 92 5.83 -3.31 7.72
C SER A 92 4.83 -3.11 6.58
N ILE A 93 4.72 -4.09 5.68
CA ILE A 93 3.63 -4.14 4.69
C ILE A 93 2.32 -4.38 5.45
N ALA A 94 1.41 -3.40 5.40
CA ALA A 94 0.18 -3.40 6.19
C ALA A 94 -0.89 -4.30 5.54
N THR A 95 -0.73 -5.62 5.63
CA THR A 95 -1.59 -6.61 4.96
C THR A 95 -3.06 -6.45 5.33
N ASP A 96 -3.38 -6.23 6.60
CA ASP A 96 -4.77 -6.00 7.04
C ASP A 96 -5.37 -4.71 6.50
N VAL A 97 -4.60 -3.62 6.47
CA VAL A 97 -5.04 -2.36 5.87
C VAL A 97 -5.28 -2.52 4.38
N ARG A 98 -4.43 -3.29 3.68
CA ARG A 98 -4.59 -3.57 2.26
C ARG A 98 -5.83 -4.43 2.00
N ARG A 99 -6.13 -5.44 2.84
CA ARG A 99 -7.41 -6.16 2.78
C ARG A 99 -8.60 -5.22 2.94
N LEU A 100 -8.54 -4.34 3.94
CA LEU A 100 -9.56 -3.30 4.13
C LEU A 100 -9.68 -2.41 2.89
N ALA A 101 -8.58 -2.02 2.26
CA ALA A 101 -8.58 -1.21 1.05
C ALA A 101 -9.05 -1.96 -0.23
N GLY A 102 -9.36 -3.26 -0.12
CA GLY A 102 -9.91 -4.06 -1.21
C GLY A 102 -8.84 -4.71 -2.09
N PHE A 103 -7.68 -5.04 -1.52
CA PHE A 103 -6.71 -5.95 -2.13
C PHE A 103 -7.12 -7.40 -1.92
N SER A 104 -6.92 -8.23 -2.95
CA SER A 104 -7.02 -9.68 -2.82
C SER A 104 -5.74 -10.25 -2.18
N GLU A 105 -5.83 -11.47 -1.64
CA GLU A 105 -4.65 -12.14 -1.08
C GLU A 105 -3.57 -12.33 -2.15
N GLU A 106 -3.94 -12.66 -3.39
CA GLU A 106 -3.00 -12.86 -4.49
C GLU A 106 -2.26 -11.57 -4.87
N GLU A 107 -2.93 -10.42 -4.78
CA GLU A 107 -2.32 -9.11 -4.98
C GLU A 107 -1.32 -8.78 -3.86
N ILE A 108 -1.69 -9.06 -2.61
CA ILE A 108 -0.83 -8.85 -1.43
C ILE A 108 0.40 -9.76 -1.50
N GLU A 109 0.24 -11.05 -1.78
CA GLU A 109 1.34 -11.99 -1.94
C GLU A 109 2.29 -11.58 -3.06
N ARG A 110 1.75 -11.13 -4.19
CA ARG A 110 2.56 -10.65 -5.32
C ARG A 110 3.37 -9.43 -4.92
N LEU A 111 2.76 -8.47 -4.23
CA LEU A 111 3.44 -7.29 -3.72
C LEU A 111 4.60 -7.67 -2.79
N ILE A 112 4.35 -8.55 -1.81
CA ILE A 112 5.38 -9.01 -0.86
C ILE A 112 6.56 -9.62 -1.61
N ARG A 113 6.29 -10.52 -2.57
CA ARG A 113 7.33 -11.15 -3.40
C ARG A 113 8.13 -10.11 -4.19
N THR A 114 7.47 -9.17 -4.86
CA THR A 114 8.15 -8.15 -5.68
C THR A 114 8.99 -7.23 -4.80
N THR A 115 8.44 -6.78 -3.67
CA THR A 115 9.12 -5.89 -2.75
C THR A 115 10.37 -6.51 -2.12
N GLN A 116 10.34 -7.81 -1.79
CA GLN A 116 11.48 -8.55 -1.25
C GLN A 116 12.57 -8.82 -2.30
N ARG A 117 12.20 -9.00 -3.58
CA ARG A 117 13.16 -9.23 -4.67
C ARG A 117 13.96 -7.99 -5.05
N SER A 118 13.51 -6.78 -4.71
CA SER A 118 14.21 -5.53 -5.01
C SER A 118 15.44 -5.26 -4.12
N GLN A 119 15.94 -6.24 -3.35
CA GLN A 119 17.29 -6.17 -2.78
C GLN A 119 18.30 -6.28 -3.92
N VAL A 120 18.60 -5.15 -4.55
CA VAL A 120 19.73 -5.00 -5.46
C VAL A 120 21.00 -4.96 -4.61
N TYR A 121 21.85 -5.98 -4.78
CA TYR A 121 23.29 -5.85 -4.52
C TYR A 121 23.92 -4.97 -5.60
#